data_AF-A0A5J9WHA4-F1
#
_entry.id   AF-A0A5J9WHA4-F1
#
_cell.length_a   1.000
_cell.length_b   1.000
_cell.length_c   1.000
_cell.angle_alpha   90.00
_cell.angle_beta   90.00
_cell.angle_gamma   90.00
#
_symmetry.space_group_name_H-M   'P 1'
#
loop_
_entity.id
_entity.type
_entity.pdbx_description
1 polymer ?
#
loop_
_entity_poly.entity_id
_entity_poly.type
_entity_poly.pdbx_seq_one_letter_code
_entity_poly.pdbx_strand_id
1 'polypeptide(L)'
;MGNKGPRPTQELTTDDIKIDDEAPSKPASTSIFNKKSKAEVQREKLFEGSSDVQTPRKKSTQEILTQYKFKGDAAAAAAAAKNKLMERQEKLAKMTEQSAELENEAANFATLAHEINKNMEKKWWKR
;
A
#
# COMPACT_ATOMS: atom_id res chain seq x y z
N MET A 1 -5.02 -11.70 -39.93
CA MET A 1 -5.92 -12.00 -38.79
C MET A 1 -5.03 -12.37 -37.61
N GLY A 2 -4.91 -11.69 -36.49
CA GLY A 2 -5.42 -10.40 -36.01
C GLY A 2 -4.51 -9.97 -34.84
N ASN A 3 -4.16 -8.69 -34.77
CA ASN A 3 -3.35 -8.13 -33.69
C ASN A 3 -4.18 -8.11 -32.40
N LYS A 4 -3.75 -8.83 -31.36
CA LYS A 4 -4.32 -8.68 -30.01
C LYS A 4 -3.67 -7.47 -29.37
N GLY A 5 -4.45 -6.39 -29.24
CA GLY A 5 -4.04 -5.17 -28.53
C GLY A 5 -3.73 -5.42 -27.06
N PRO A 6 -3.11 -4.45 -26.37
CA PRO A 6 -2.74 -4.59 -24.96
C PRO A 6 -4.01 -4.71 -24.10
N ARG A 7 -3.99 -5.66 -23.15
CA ARG A 7 -5.09 -5.83 -22.19
C ARG A 7 -5.20 -4.59 -21.30
N PRO A 8 -6.42 -4.15 -20.94
CA PRO A 8 -6.58 -3.08 -19.97
C PRO A 8 -6.00 -3.53 -18.62
N THR A 9 -5.08 -2.73 -18.10
CA THR A 9 -4.66 -2.79 -16.70
C THR A 9 -5.88 -2.46 -15.84
N GLN A 10 -6.38 -3.44 -15.10
CA GLN A 10 -7.43 -3.23 -14.11
C GLN A 10 -6.86 -2.30 -13.04
N GLU A 11 -7.36 -1.07 -13.00
CA GLU A 11 -7.07 -0.14 -11.91
C GLU A 11 -7.79 -0.66 -10.67
N LEU A 12 -7.02 -1.22 -9.72
CA LEU A 12 -7.54 -1.61 -8.42
C LEU A 12 -7.62 -0.35 -7.56
N THR A 13 -8.84 0.07 -7.24
CA THR A 13 -9.09 1.20 -6.34
C THR A 13 -9.01 0.72 -4.88
N THR A 14 -8.54 1.58 -3.98
CA THR A 14 -8.31 1.25 -2.55
C THR A 14 -9.58 0.80 -1.81
N ASP A 15 -10.76 1.01 -2.40
CA ASP A 15 -12.07 0.67 -1.84
C ASP A 15 -12.44 -0.82 -2.00
N ASP A 16 -11.68 -1.62 -2.76
CA ASP A 16 -11.99 -3.03 -3.02
C ASP A 16 -11.46 -4.02 -1.95
N ILE A 17 -10.75 -3.54 -0.93
CA ILE A 17 -10.14 -4.38 0.11
C ILE A 17 -11.12 -4.54 1.28
N LYS A 18 -11.70 -5.73 1.44
CA LYS A 18 -12.50 -6.11 2.63
C LYS A 18 -11.59 -6.72 3.69
N ILE A 19 -11.43 -6.04 4.82
CA ILE A 19 -10.67 -6.53 5.99
C ILE A 19 -11.69 -7.06 7.00
N ASP A 20 -11.69 -8.36 7.26
CA ASP A 20 -12.45 -8.93 8.38
C ASP A 20 -11.71 -8.69 9.69
N ASP A 21 -12.36 -7.99 10.61
CA ASP A 21 -11.80 -7.43 11.84
C ASP A 21 -12.03 -8.37 13.05
N GLU A 22 -11.68 -9.66 12.90
CA GLU A 22 -11.86 -10.64 13.99
C GLU A 22 -10.60 -10.77 14.85
N ALA A 23 -10.65 -10.17 16.04
CA ALA A 23 -9.58 -10.24 17.03
C ALA A 23 -9.52 -11.63 17.71
N PRO A 24 -8.33 -12.23 17.89
CA PRO A 24 -8.20 -13.51 18.56
C PRO A 24 -8.43 -13.40 20.08
N SER A 25 -9.36 -14.19 20.61
CA SER A 25 -9.67 -14.26 22.04
C SER A 25 -8.58 -14.98 22.87
N LYS A 26 -8.35 -14.51 24.11
CA LYS A 26 -7.35 -15.06 25.05
C LYS A 26 -7.94 -16.20 25.89
N PRO A 27 -7.30 -17.38 26.01
CA PRO A 27 -7.76 -18.38 26.97
C PRO A 27 -7.16 -18.14 28.37
N ALA A 28 -8.05 -18.21 29.38
CA ALA A 28 -7.74 -18.17 30.81
C ALA A 28 -7.09 -19.48 31.30
N SER A 29 -6.25 -19.38 32.33
CA SER A 29 -5.48 -20.50 32.90
C SER A 29 -6.24 -21.16 34.05
N THR A 30 -6.36 -22.50 34.04
CA THR A 30 -6.80 -23.30 35.20
C THR A 30 -6.03 -24.62 35.23
N SER A 31 -5.70 -25.03 36.46
CA SER A 31 -4.67 -25.99 36.85
C SER A 31 -4.89 -27.45 36.43
N ILE A 32 -3.75 -28.13 36.32
CA ILE A 32 -3.51 -29.46 35.77
C ILE A 32 -4.00 -30.55 36.73
N PHE A 33 -4.93 -31.39 36.27
CA PHE A 33 -5.04 -32.79 36.72
C PHE A 33 -4.61 -33.69 35.56
N ASN A 34 -3.80 -34.71 35.88
CA ASN A 34 -3.22 -35.67 34.95
C ASN A 34 -4.30 -36.45 34.18
N LYS A 35 -4.79 -35.86 33.10
CA LYS A 35 -5.33 -36.53 31.93
C LYS A 35 -4.49 -36.00 30.78
N LYS A 36 -3.88 -36.89 29.97
CA LYS A 36 -3.16 -36.47 28.76
C LYS A 36 -4.01 -35.46 28.04
N SER A 37 -3.57 -34.21 28.08
CA SER A 37 -4.42 -33.11 27.61
C SER A 37 -4.53 -33.22 26.10
N LYS A 38 -5.61 -32.71 25.51
CA LYS A 38 -5.71 -32.60 24.04
C LYS A 38 -4.49 -31.89 23.45
N ALA A 39 -3.89 -30.96 24.21
CA ALA A 39 -2.65 -30.29 23.85
C ALA A 39 -1.42 -31.22 23.85
N GLU A 40 -1.35 -32.20 24.74
CA GLU A 40 -0.28 -33.21 24.76
C GLU A 40 -0.41 -34.18 23.58
N VAL A 41 -1.63 -34.61 23.25
CA VAL A 41 -1.90 -35.42 22.04
C VAL A 41 -1.66 -34.62 20.76
N GLN A 42 -1.99 -33.33 20.73
CA GLN A 42 -1.69 -32.46 19.59
C GLN A 42 -0.19 -32.19 19.47
N ARG A 43 0.55 -32.10 20.58
CA ARG A 43 2.02 -32.02 20.59
C ARG A 43 2.63 -33.30 20.04
N GLU A 44 2.18 -34.47 20.49
CA GLU A 44 2.61 -35.77 19.96
C GLU A 44 2.35 -35.84 18.43
N LYS A 45 1.18 -35.39 17.95
CA LYS A 45 0.85 -35.29 16.52
C LYS A 45 1.69 -34.29 15.72
N LEU A 46 2.20 -33.24 16.37
CA LEU A 46 3.09 -32.26 15.73
C LEU A 46 4.46 -32.87 15.39
N PHE A 47 4.86 -33.93 16.12
CA PHE A 47 6.11 -34.65 15.92
C PHE A 47 5.93 -36.06 15.31
N GLU A 48 4.68 -36.51 15.10
CA GLU A 48 4.33 -37.83 14.53
C GLU A 48 4.71 -38.00 13.05
N GLY A 49 5.25 -36.96 12.41
CA GLY A 49 5.89 -37.02 11.09
C GLY A 49 7.41 -36.86 11.11
N SER A 50 8.02 -36.71 12.29
CA SER A 50 9.45 -36.38 12.48
C SER A 50 10.22 -37.52 13.18
N SER A 51 9.72 -38.76 13.10
CA SER A 51 10.40 -39.95 13.64
C SER A 51 11.56 -40.44 12.75
N ASP A 52 11.67 -39.91 11.53
CA ASP A 52 12.89 -40.05 10.75
C ASP A 52 13.81 -38.89 11.12
N VAL A 53 15.06 -39.19 11.48
CA VAL A 53 16.11 -38.18 11.69
C VAL A 53 16.47 -37.65 10.30
N GLN A 54 15.54 -36.95 9.68
CA GLN A 54 15.75 -36.15 8.48
C GLN A 54 16.52 -34.92 8.94
N THR A 55 17.83 -35.10 9.13
CA THR A 55 18.75 -33.97 9.23
C THR A 55 18.41 -33.01 8.08
N PRO A 56 18.20 -31.71 8.35
CA PRO A 56 17.82 -30.78 7.30
C PRO A 56 18.84 -30.87 6.16
N ARG A 57 18.39 -31.30 4.97
CA ARG A 57 19.26 -31.40 3.81
C ARG A 57 19.76 -30.01 3.45
N LYS A 58 21.08 -29.84 3.34
CA LYS A 58 21.66 -28.60 2.81
C LYS A 58 21.14 -28.38 1.39
N LYS A 59 20.35 -27.32 1.19
CA LYS A 59 19.82 -26.96 -0.13
C LYS A 59 20.97 -26.57 -1.06
N SER A 60 20.88 -26.98 -2.32
CA SER A 60 21.82 -26.55 -3.37
C SER A 60 21.61 -25.06 -3.68
N THR A 61 22.66 -24.37 -4.09
CA THR A 61 22.59 -22.98 -4.58
C THR A 61 21.56 -22.84 -5.70
N GLN A 62 21.46 -23.81 -6.60
CA GLN A 62 20.44 -23.80 -7.66
C GLN A 62 19.02 -23.87 -7.11
N GLU A 63 18.77 -24.69 -6.07
CA GLU A 63 17.47 -24.83 -5.41
C GLU A 63 17.03 -23.52 -4.74
N ILE A 64 17.97 -22.81 -4.14
CA ILE A 64 17.71 -21.51 -3.50
C ILE A 64 17.43 -20.47 -4.58
N LEU A 65 18.23 -20.46 -5.65
CA LEU A 65 18.01 -19.55 -6.77
C LEU A 65 16.68 -19.83 -7.47
N THR A 66 16.30 -21.07 -7.74
CA THR A 66 15.00 -21.35 -8.39
C THR A 66 13.81 -20.95 -7.52
N GLN A 67 13.91 -21.12 -6.20
CA GLN A 67 12.83 -20.79 -5.27
C GLN A 67 12.68 -19.27 -5.05
N TYR A 68 13.79 -18.54 -4.94
CA TYR A 68 13.79 -17.14 -4.49
C TYR A 68 14.29 -16.13 -5.52
N LYS A 69 14.91 -16.57 -6.63
CA LYS A 69 15.29 -15.65 -7.70
C LYS A 69 14.01 -15.09 -8.30
N PHE A 70 13.94 -13.77 -8.34
CA PHE A 70 12.90 -13.05 -9.05
C PHE A 70 12.83 -13.60 -10.49
N LYS A 71 11.67 -14.16 -10.85
CA LYS A 71 11.45 -14.81 -12.16
C LYS A 71 11.29 -13.80 -13.29
N GLY A 72 11.15 -12.52 -12.97
CA GLY A 72 11.13 -11.43 -13.94
C GLY A 72 12.52 -10.82 -14.15
N ASP A 73 12.61 -9.88 -15.09
CA ASP A 73 13.79 -9.05 -15.24
C ASP A 73 13.77 -7.94 -14.18
N ALA A 74 14.51 -8.14 -13.09
CA ALA A 74 14.63 -7.17 -12.00
C ALA A 74 15.20 -5.84 -12.50
N ALA A 75 16.10 -5.86 -13.49
CA ALA A 75 16.69 -4.65 -14.05
C ALA A 75 15.66 -3.87 -14.88
N ALA A 76 14.85 -4.56 -15.68
CA ALA A 76 13.75 -3.92 -16.42
C ALA A 76 12.69 -3.31 -15.49
N ALA A 77 12.32 -4.01 -14.40
CA ALA A 77 11.39 -3.48 -13.40
C ALA A 77 11.95 -2.23 -12.71
N ALA A 78 13.25 -2.24 -12.35
CA ALA A 78 13.92 -1.09 -11.76
C ALA A 78 14.01 0.10 -12.73
N ALA A 79 14.31 -0.15 -14.02
CA ALA A 79 14.33 0.88 -15.05
C ALA A 79 12.95 1.52 -15.24
N ALA A 80 11.90 0.71 -15.29
CA ALA A 80 10.53 1.20 -15.37
C ALA A 80 10.14 2.03 -14.14
N ALA A 81 10.52 1.59 -12.94
CA ALA A 81 10.28 2.35 -11.70
C ALA A 81 11.01 3.70 -11.70
N LYS A 82 12.28 3.72 -12.16
CA LYS A 82 13.05 4.96 -12.31
C LYS A 82 12.38 5.94 -13.27
N ASN A 83 11.92 5.47 -14.42
CA ASN A 83 11.24 6.33 -15.40
C ASN A 83 9.97 6.95 -14.79
N LYS A 84 9.13 6.15 -14.11
CA LYS A 84 7.94 6.65 -13.41
C LYS A 84 8.26 7.67 -12.32
N LEU A 85 9.39 7.53 -11.63
CA LEU A 85 9.84 8.51 -10.64
C LEU A 85 10.24 9.84 -11.29
N MET A 86 10.93 9.81 -12.43
CA MET A 86 11.26 11.03 -13.16
C MET A 86 10.00 11.75 -13.66
N GLU A 87 9.04 11.02 -14.26
CA GLU A 87 7.76 11.59 -14.67
C GLU A 87 7.01 12.24 -13.49
N ARG A 88 7.03 11.60 -12.31
CA ARG A 88 6.42 12.18 -11.11
C ARG A 88 7.11 13.46 -10.69
N GLN A 89 8.44 13.51 -10.75
CA GLN A 89 9.20 14.70 -10.38
C GLN A 89 8.86 15.88 -11.29
N GLU A 90 8.77 15.65 -12.60
CA GLU A 90 8.34 16.67 -13.57
C GLU A 90 6.91 17.17 -13.29
N LYS A 91 5.97 16.25 -13.01
CA LYS A 91 4.59 16.61 -12.64
C LYS A 91 4.53 17.42 -11.36
N LEU A 92 5.33 17.07 -10.35
CA LEU A 92 5.39 17.82 -9.09
C LEU A 92 5.92 19.24 -9.32
N ALA A 93 6.98 19.40 -10.11
CA ALA A 93 7.51 20.73 -10.46
C ALA A 93 6.46 21.61 -11.16
N LYS A 94 5.73 21.03 -12.12
CA LYS A 94 4.62 21.73 -12.78
C LYS A 94 3.51 22.12 -11.80
N MET A 95 3.12 21.19 -10.92
CA MET A 95 2.07 21.45 -9.92
C MET A 95 2.49 22.57 -8.96
N THR A 96 3.75 22.63 -8.56
CA THR A 96 4.25 23.70 -7.67
C THR A 96 4.20 25.06 -8.33
N GLU A 97 4.55 25.16 -9.61
CA GLU A 97 4.46 26.41 -10.39
C GLU A 97 3.00 26.87 -10.50
N GLN A 98 2.11 25.97 -10.94
CA GLN A 98 0.68 26.27 -11.08
C GLN A 98 0.02 26.64 -9.73
N SER A 99 0.47 26.04 -8.62
CA SER A 99 -0.05 26.38 -7.29
C SER A 99 0.36 27.78 -6.86
N ALA A 100 1.60 28.19 -7.16
CA ALA A 100 2.07 29.54 -6.86
C ALA A 100 1.35 30.61 -7.70
N GLU A 101 1.08 30.31 -8.98
CA GLU A 101 0.27 31.18 -9.85
C GLU A 101 -1.16 31.32 -9.31
N LEU A 102 -1.80 30.19 -8.98
CA LEU A 102 -3.17 30.17 -8.44
C LEU A 102 -3.26 30.91 -7.10
N GLU A 103 -2.26 30.78 -6.22
CA GLU A 103 -2.21 31.51 -4.95
C GLU A 103 -2.16 33.02 -5.17
N ASN A 104 -1.33 33.49 -6.10
CA ASN A 104 -1.24 34.91 -6.45
C ASN A 104 -2.57 35.42 -7.05
N GLU A 105 -3.16 34.67 -7.98
CA GLU A 105 -4.47 35.02 -8.55
C GLU A 105 -5.55 35.09 -7.45
N ALA A 106 -5.61 34.11 -6.56
CA ALA A 106 -6.54 34.09 -5.45
C ALA A 106 -6.36 35.29 -4.51
N ALA A 107 -5.12 35.70 -4.23
CA ALA A 107 -4.83 36.91 -3.44
C ALA A 107 -5.34 38.19 -4.13
N ASN A 108 -5.18 38.29 -5.46
CA ASN A 108 -5.72 39.40 -6.24
C ASN A 108 -7.26 39.43 -6.21
N PHE A 109 -7.91 38.27 -6.37
CA PHE A 109 -9.36 38.15 -6.27
C PHE A 109 -9.88 38.51 -4.87
N ALA A 110 -9.22 38.06 -3.81
CA ALA A 110 -9.59 38.40 -2.43
C ALA A 110 -9.49 39.91 -2.18
N THR A 111 -8.43 40.55 -2.69
CA THR A 111 -8.25 42.00 -2.59
C THR A 111 -9.38 42.76 -3.29
N LEU A 112 -9.72 42.34 -4.53
CA LEU A 112 -10.83 42.93 -5.28
C LEU A 112 -12.17 42.75 -4.57
N ALA A 113 -12.45 41.55 -4.04
CA ALA A 113 -13.67 41.27 -3.30
C ALA A 113 -13.80 42.16 -2.05
N HIS A 114 -12.70 42.33 -1.31
CA HIS A 114 -12.66 43.24 -0.16
C HIS A 114 -12.90 44.70 -0.56
N GLU A 115 -12.38 45.15 -1.70
CA GLU A 115 -12.63 46.50 -2.20
C GLU A 115 -14.11 46.70 -2.57
N ILE A 116 -14.71 45.74 -3.27
CA ILE A 116 -16.14 45.75 -3.60
C ILE A 116 -16.96 45.84 -2.32
N ASN A 117 -16.65 45.02 -1.31
CA ASN A 117 -17.36 45.05 -0.04
C ASN A 117 -17.24 46.42 0.64
N LYS A 118 -16.04 47.00 0.71
CA LYS A 118 -15.84 48.36 1.27
C LYS A 118 -16.60 49.44 0.50
N ASN A 119 -16.67 49.34 -0.83
CA ASN A 119 -17.39 50.32 -1.66
C ASN A 119 -18.91 50.19 -1.47
N MET A 120 -19.42 48.96 -1.49
CA MET A 120 -20.81 48.65 -1.14
C MET A 120 -21.12 49.14 0.27
N GLU A 121 -20.17 48.95 1.21
CA GLU A 121 -20.29 49.40 2.58
C GLU A 121 -20.43 50.93 2.69
N LYS A 122 -19.62 51.68 1.94
CA LYS A 122 -19.77 53.14 1.90
C LYS A 122 -21.11 53.58 1.32
N LYS A 123 -21.72 52.82 0.40
CA LYS A 123 -22.99 53.16 -0.23
C LYS A 123 -24.19 52.97 0.69
N TRP A 124 -24.25 51.92 1.51
CA TRP A 124 -25.40 51.75 2.44
C TRP A 124 -25.40 52.76 3.58
N TRP A 125 -24.22 53.18 4.06
CA TRP A 125 -24.11 54.17 5.13
C TRP A 125 -24.32 55.63 4.68
N LYS A 126 -24.34 55.89 3.37
CA LYS A 126 -24.58 57.24 2.81
C LYS A 126 -26.04 57.48 2.38
N ARG A 127 -26.95 56.63 2.83
CA ARG A 127 -28.38 56.75 2.57
C ARG A 127 -29.08 57.58 3.64
#